data_AF-A0A0S3KC93-F1
#
_entry.id   AF-A0A0S3KC93-F1
#
_cell.length_a   1.000
_cell.length_b   1.000
_cell.length_c   1.000
_cell.angle_alpha   90.00
_cell.angle_beta   90.00
_cell.angle_gamma   90.00
#
_symmetry.space_group_name_H-M   'P 1'
#
loop_
_entity.id
_entity.type
_entity.pdbx_description
1 polymer ?
#
loop_
_entity_poly.entity_id
_entity_poly.type
_entity_poly.pdbx_seq_one_letter_code
_entity_poly.pdbx_strand_id
1 'polypeptide(L)' 'MLFAKSRLQRNSAITDFPTHNREKTELNTELNKEYIVVYAISGSVALIQKIDDPFSEGYEGEFYEADEWSELAPW' A
#
# COMPACT_ATOMS: atom_id res chain seq x y z
N MET A 1 9.46 -14.31 14.23
CA MET A 1 10.22 -13.11 13.81
C MET A 1 11.02 -13.49 12.58
N LEU A 2 10.91 -12.71 11.49
CA LEU A 2 11.65 -12.93 10.25
C LEU A 2 12.76 -11.88 10.14
N PHE A 3 13.91 -12.28 9.63
CA PHE A 3 15.04 -11.39 9.41
C PHE A 3 15.31 -11.29 7.92
N ALA A 4 15.32 -10.06 7.39
CA ALA A 4 15.71 -9.76 6.03
C ALA A 4 17.14 -9.22 5.99
N LYS A 5 17.87 -9.49 4.91
CA LYS A 5 19.19 -8.89 4.67
C LYS A 5 19.08 -7.92 3.50
N SER A 6 19.70 -6.76 3.64
CA SER A 6 19.86 -5.80 2.55
C SER A 6 21.28 -5.85 2.00
N ARG A 7 21.42 -5.57 0.70
CA ARG A 7 22.70 -5.40 0.01
C ARG A 7 22.68 -4.13 -0.83
N LEU A 8 23.83 -3.46 -0.92
CA LEU A 8 24.00 -2.33 -1.82
C LEU A 8 24.33 -2.86 -3.23
N GLN A 9 23.57 -2.45 -4.22
CA GLN A 9 23.80 -2.75 -5.62
C GLN A 9 23.81 -1.46 -6.44
N ARG A 10 24.98 -1.08 -6.94
CA ARG A 10 25.23 0.23 -7.56
C ARG A 10 24.84 1.38 -6.62
N ASN A 11 23.74 2.08 -6.93
CA ASN A 11 23.24 3.23 -6.17
C ASN A 11 21.88 2.92 -5.50
N SER A 12 21.55 1.64 -5.37
CA SER A 12 20.27 1.16 -4.84
C SER A 12 20.52 0.16 -3.72
N ALA A 13 19.71 0.22 -2.66
CA ALA A 13 19.64 -0.84 -1.66
C ALA A 13 18.58 -1.86 -2.07
N ILE A 14 18.93 -3.14 -2.05
CA ILE A 14 18.02 -4.25 -2.34
C ILE A 14 17.86 -5.06 -1.07
N THR A 15 16.62 -5.29 -0.66
CA THR A 15 16.27 -6.07 0.53
C THR A 15 15.54 -7.33 0.09
N ASP A 16 16.09 -8.49 0.46
CA ASP A 16 15.44 -9.77 0.19
C ASP A 16 14.55 -10.15 1.38
N PHE A 17 13.24 -10.26 1.15
CA PHE A 17 12.28 -10.67 2.18
C PHE A 17 12.17 -12.20 2.24
N PRO A 18 12.42 -12.83 3.40
CA PRO A 18 12.25 -14.28 3.53
C PRO A 18 10.77 -14.66 3.39
N THR A 19 10.48 -15.67 2.57
CA THR A 19 9.14 -16.26 2.45
C THR A 19 8.79 -17.01 3.74
N HIS A 20 7.70 -16.65 4.43
CA HIS A 20 7.20 -17.50 5.50
C HIS A 20 6.45 -18.71 4.96
N ASN A 21 6.50 -19.82 5.70
CA ASN A 21 6.11 -21.15 5.28
C ASN A 21 4.65 -21.20 4.77
N ARG A 22 4.45 -21.65 3.51
CA ARG A 22 3.19 -22.12 2.91
C ARG A 22 1.97 -21.20 2.78
N GLU A 23 1.93 -20.05 3.43
CA GLU A 23 1.09 -18.97 2.92
C GLU A 23 1.89 -18.27 1.83
N LYS A 24 1.45 -18.44 0.58
CA LYS A 24 1.68 -17.47 -0.48
C LYS A 24 1.10 -16.15 0.02
N THR A 25 1.76 -15.48 0.96
CA THR A 25 1.45 -14.10 1.29
C THR A 25 1.57 -13.39 -0.03
N GLU A 26 0.52 -12.70 -0.44
CA GLU A 26 0.38 -12.11 -1.78
C GLU A 26 1.59 -11.22 -2.16
N LEU A 27 2.42 -10.85 -1.18
CA LEU A 27 3.77 -10.33 -1.30
C LEU A 27 4.66 -11.05 -2.33
N ASN A 28 4.56 -12.38 -2.47
CA ASN A 28 5.46 -13.20 -3.32
C ASN A 28 4.75 -13.87 -4.51
N THR A 29 3.44 -13.67 -4.68
CA THR A 29 2.67 -14.33 -5.74
C THR A 29 2.52 -13.47 -6.98
N GLU A 30 2.52 -12.14 -6.82
CA GLU A 30 2.41 -11.20 -7.93
C GLU A 30 3.74 -10.46 -8.09
N LEU A 31 4.40 -10.71 -9.21
CA LEU A 31 5.62 -10.00 -9.59
C LEU A 31 5.28 -8.50 -9.82
N ASN A 32 6.12 -7.60 -9.29
CA ASN A 32 6.03 -6.15 -9.46
C ASN A 32 4.99 -5.38 -8.62
N LYS A 33 4.68 -5.83 -7.40
CA LYS A 33 3.92 -4.99 -6.45
C LYS A 33 4.68 -3.70 -6.11
N GLU A 34 3.99 -2.57 -6.21
CA GLU A 34 4.50 -1.27 -5.76
C GLU A 34 4.22 -1.07 -4.27
N TYR A 35 5.16 -0.43 -3.58
CA TYR A 35 5.05 -0.11 -2.17
C TYR A 35 5.35 1.36 -1.93
N ILE A 36 4.59 1.98 -1.04
CA ILE A 36 4.90 3.28 -0.48
C ILE A 36 5.93 3.08 0.63
N VAL A 37 7.03 3.83 0.54
CA VAL A 37 8.12 3.78 1.51
C VAL A 37 7.97 4.95 2.49
N VAL A 38 7.81 4.64 3.78
CA VAL A 38 7.71 5.64 4.84
C VAL A 38 8.92 5.51 5.77
N TYR A 39 9.65 6.61 5.92
CA TYR A 39 10.78 6.73 6.84
C TYR A 39 10.29 7.30 8.18
N ALA A 40 10.41 6.52 9.25
CA ALA A 40 10.12 6.98 10.59
C ALA A 40 11.35 7.68 11.21
N ILE A 41 11.11 8.61 12.15
CA ILE A 41 12.17 9.30 12.90
C ILE A 41 13.04 8.31 13.69
N SER A 42 12.49 7.16 14.09
CA SER A 42 13.20 6.08 14.77
C SER A 42 14.24 5.36 13.88
N GLY A 43 14.35 5.73 12.60
CA GLY A 43 15.17 5.02 11.62
C GLY A 43 14.52 3.75 11.07
N SER A 44 13.29 3.45 11.47
CA SER A 44 12.51 2.35 10.92
C SER A 44 11.97 2.71 9.55
N VAL A 45 11.90 1.72 8.65
CA VAL A 45 11.26 1.85 7.33
C VAL A 45 10.01 0.98 7.32
N ALA A 46 8.87 1.59 6.97
CA ALA A 46 7.64 0.87 6.71
C ALA A 46 7.40 0.77 5.20
N LEU A 47 7.01 -0.42 4.74
CA LEU A 47 6.58 -0.67 3.38
C LEU A 47 5.08 -0.95 3.40
N ILE A 48 4.32 -0.08 2.74
CA ILE A 48 2.87 -0.19 2.66
C ILE A 48 2.54 -0.54 1.22
N GLN A 49 1.85 -1.65 0.98
CA GLN A 49 1.46 -2.03 -0.38
C GLN A 49 0.60 -0.91 -0.97
N LYS A 50 0.98 -0.43 -2.15
CA LYS A 50 0.15 0.51 -2.89
C LYS A 50 -1.07 -0.26 -3.37
N ILE A 51 -2.24 0.20 -2.95
CA ILE A 51 -3.52 -0.22 -3.51
C ILE A 51 -3.95 0.86 -4.51
N ASP A 52 -4.60 0.45 -5.59
CA ASP A 52 -5.26 1.40 -6.47
C ASP A 52 -6.43 2.07 -5.74
N ASP A 53 -6.82 3.25 -6.20
CA ASP A 53 -7.93 3.98 -5.61
C ASP A 53 -9.22 3.14 -5.72
N PRO A 54 -9.78 2.67 -4.59
CA PRO A 54 -10.96 1.81 -4.61
C PRO A 54 -12.22 2.55 -5.09
N PHE A 55 -12.16 3.89 -5.18
CA PHE A 55 -13.24 4.74 -5.67
C PHE A 55 -13.00 5.24 -7.10
N SER A 56 -11.94 4.77 -7.78
CA SER A 56 -11.63 5.20 -9.15
C SER A 56 -12.72 4.89 -10.19
N GLU A 57 -13.55 3.88 -9.91
CA GLU A 57 -14.71 3.52 -10.74
C GLU A 57 -16.05 4.00 -10.15
N GLY A 58 -16.05 4.60 -8.96
CA GLY A 58 -17.26 5.06 -8.29
C GLY A 58 -17.74 6.41 -8.81
N TYR A 59 -19.05 6.60 -8.89
CA TYR A 59 -19.62 7.91 -9.16
C TYR A 59 -19.59 8.79 -7.89
N GLU A 60 -19.36 10.10 -8.06
CA GLU A 60 -19.47 11.06 -6.96
C GLU A 60 -20.89 10.97 -6.37
N GLY A 61 -20.97 10.58 -5.10
CA GLY A 61 -22.25 10.41 -4.40
C GLY A 61 -22.88 9.02 -4.43
N GLU A 62 -22.25 8.02 -5.05
CA GLU A 62 -22.78 6.65 -5.12
C GLU A 62 -22.98 5.99 -3.74
N PHE A 63 -22.21 6.41 -2.74
CA PHE A 63 -22.24 5.85 -1.39
C PHE A 63 -23.02 6.68 -0.37
N TYR A 64 -23.62 7.78 -0.80
CA TYR A 64 -24.40 8.69 0.06
C TYR A 64 -25.86 8.63 -0.34
N GLU A 65 -26.77 8.67 0.63
CA GLU A 65 -28.19 8.81 0.33
C GLU A 65 -28.48 10.22 -0.22
N ALA A 66 -29.47 10.34 -1.12
CA ALA A 66 -29.72 11.59 -1.86
C ALA A 66 -30.09 12.79 -0.96
N ASP A 67 -30.62 12.50 0.22
CA ASP A 67 -30.92 13.44 1.29
C ASP A 67 -29.66 13.99 1.98
N GLU A 68 -28.58 13.21 2.10
CA GLU A 68 -27.32 13.69 2.69
C GLU A 68 -26.59 14.73 1.80
N TRP A 69 -26.85 14.72 0.49
CA TRP A 69 -26.34 15.76 -0.44
C TRP A 69 -27.11 17.07 -0.36
N SER A 70 -28.34 17.05 0.15
CA SER A 70 -29.23 18.22 0.16
C SER A 70 -28.72 19.31 1.10
N GLU A 71 -27.91 18.95 2.10
CA GLU A 71 -27.29 19.89 3.06
C GLU A 71 -26.05 20.61 2.50
N LEU A 72 -25.49 20.12 1.39
CA LEU A 72 -24.28 20.65 0.76
C LEU A 72 -24.55 21.60 -0.42
N ALA A 73 -25.80 21.73 -0.84
CA ALA A 73 -26.18 22.67 -1.89
C ALA A 73 -26.13 24.12 -1.34
N PRO A 74 -25.38 25.04 -1.98
CA PRO A 74 -25.49 26.45 -1.66
C PRO A 74 -26.87 26.93 -2.12
N TRP A 75 -27.58 27.52 -1.16
CA TRP A 75 -28.93 28.12 -1.27
C TRP A 75 -29.03 29.19 -2.36
#